data_AF-A0A8S0FZN8-F1
#
_entry.id   AF-A0A8S0FZN8-F1
#
_cell.length_a   1.000
_cell.length_b   1.000
_cell.length_c   1.000
_cell.angle_alpha   90.00
_cell.angle_beta   90.00
_cell.angle_gamma   90.00
#
_symmetry.space_group_name_H-M   'P 1'
#
loop_
_entity.id
_entity.type
_entity.pdbx_description
1 polymer ?
#
loop_
_entity_poly.entity_id
_entity_poly.type
_entity_poly.pdbx_seq_one_letter_code
_entity_poly.pdbx_strand_id
1 'polypeptide(L)' 'MPQRILVLGASGYIGQHLVHTLSQQGHQILAAARHVDRLAKLQLANVSCHKVDLN' A
#
# COMPACT_ATOMS: atom_id res chain seq x y z
N MET A 1 17.47 0.07 6.88
CA MET A 1 16.76 1.04 7.72
C MET A 1 15.35 1.22 7.17
N PRO A 2 14.31 1.42 8.02
CA PRO A 2 12.96 1.73 7.56
C PRO A 2 12.92 2.98 6.67
N GLN A 3 12.07 2.97 5.65
CA GLN A 3 11.90 4.08 4.70
C GLN A 3 10.41 4.37 4.49
N ARG A 4 10.10 5.56 3.99
CA ARG A 4 8.76 5.94 3.54
C ARG A 4 8.63 5.69 2.05
N ILE A 5 7.64 4.87 1.65
CA ILE A 5 7.48 4.38 0.28
C ILE A 5 6.04 4.63 -0.19
N LEU A 6 5.89 5.25 -1.36
CA LEU A 6 4.62 5.38 -2.07
C LEU A 6 4.47 4.21 -3.03
N VAL A 7 3.36 3.48 -2.94
CA VAL A 7 2.99 2.44 -3.90
C VAL A 7 1.75 2.91 -4.68
N LEU A 8 1.93 3.22 -5.96
CA LEU A 8 0.84 3.51 -6.89
C LEU A 8 0.30 2.19 -7.48
N GLY A 9 -1.01 2.12 -7.69
CA GLY A 9 -1.65 0.86 -8.11
C GLY A 9 -1.63 -0.20 -7.00
N ALA A 10 -1.61 0.23 -5.74
CA ALA A 10 -1.47 -0.65 -4.56
C ALA A 10 -2.57 -1.71 -4.42
N SER A 11 -3.75 -1.50 -5.03
CA SER A 11 -4.86 -2.46 -5.02
C SER A 11 -4.79 -3.52 -6.14
N GLY A 12 -3.82 -3.40 -7.05
CA GLY A 12 -3.60 -4.38 -8.13
C GLY A 12 -2.90 -5.63 -7.62
N TYR A 13 -2.84 -6.67 -8.46
CA TYR A 13 -2.24 -7.96 -8.10
C TYR A 13 -0.79 -7.81 -7.60
N ILE A 14 0.06 -7.09 -8.34
CA ILE A 14 1.45 -6.87 -7.91
C ILE A 14 1.51 -5.91 -6.72
N GLY A 15 0.73 -4.83 -6.77
CA GLY A 15 0.72 -3.79 -5.74
C GLY A 15 0.41 -4.34 -4.35
N GLN A 16 -0.59 -5.21 -4.21
CA GLN A 16 -0.98 -5.76 -2.90
C GLN A 16 0.14 -6.63 -2.30
N HIS A 17 0.81 -7.47 -3.11
CA HIS A 17 1.90 -8.31 -2.64
C HIS A 17 3.12 -7.47 -2.26
N LEU A 18 3.40 -6.42 -3.04
CA LEU A 18 4.50 -5.50 -2.77
C LEU A 18 4.26 -4.72 -1.45
N VAL A 19 3.05 -4.19 -1.23
CA VAL A 19 2.68 -3.53 0.02
C VAL A 19 2.85 -4.46 1.22
N HIS A 20 2.39 -5.71 1.11
CA HIS A 20 2.53 -6.70 2.18
C HIS A 20 4.00 -6.98 2.53
N THR A 21 4.83 -7.25 1.53
CA THR A 21 6.27 -7.53 1.74
C THR A 21 7.01 -6.33 2.33
N LEU A 22 6.76 -5.11 1.83
CA LEU A 22 7.41 -3.91 2.37
C LEU A 22 6.95 -3.58 3.80
N SER A 23 5.67 -3.82 4.11
CA SER A 23 5.11 -3.69 5.47
C SER A 23 5.81 -4.65 6.44
N GLN A 24 5.99 -5.92 6.06
CA GLN A 24 6.71 -6.91 6.87
C GLN A 24 8.18 -6.57 7.10
N GLN A 25 8.81 -5.87 6.15
CA GLN A 25 10.17 -5.35 6.29
C GLN A 25 10.26 -4.10 7.18
N GLY A 26 9.13 -3.61 7.71
CA GLY A 26 9.07 -2.48 8.64
C GLY A 26 9.09 -1.11 7.96
N HIS A 27 8.91 -1.03 6.65
CA HIS A 27 8.78 0.25 5.96
C HIS A 27 7.44 0.92 6.30
N GLN A 28 7.38 2.24 6.10
CA GLN A 28 6.16 3.04 6.20
C GLN A 28 5.59 3.22 4.80
N ILE A 29 4.38 2.70 4.54
CA ILE A 29 3.82 2.63 3.19
C ILE A 29 2.65 3.59 3.06
N LEU A 30 2.67 4.37 1.98
CA LEU A 30 1.51 5.07 1.46
C LEU A 30 0.98 4.28 0.26
N ALA A 31 -0.10 3.53 0.46
CA ALA A 31 -0.71 2.70 -0.57
C ALA A 31 -1.81 3.49 -1.28
N ALA A 32 -1.59 3.82 -2.55
CA ALA A 32 -2.48 4.66 -3.34
C ALA A 32 -3.07 3.90 -4.54
N ALA A 33 -4.40 3.93 -4.66
CA ALA A 33 -5.11 3.34 -5.79
C ALA A 33 -6.53 3.91 -5.93
N ARG A 34 -7.19 3.64 -7.06
CA ARG A 34 -8.60 4.02 -7.28
C ARG A 34 -9.57 3.30 -6.34
N HIS A 35 -9.26 2.05 -5.99
CA HIS A 35 -10.09 1.19 -5.13
C HIS A 35 -9.27 0.59 -3.98
N VAL A 36 -9.17 1.30 -2.87
CA VAL A 36 -8.35 0.87 -1.72
C VAL A 36 -9.09 0.03 -0.67
N ASP A 37 -10.41 -0.11 -0.76
CA ASP A 37 -11.23 -0.75 0.30
C ASP A 37 -10.80 -2.19 0.62
N ARG A 38 -10.45 -2.97 -0.41
CA ARG A 38 -9.96 -4.35 -0.23
C ARG A 38 -8.63 -4.36 0.53
N LEU A 39 -7.72 -3.45 0.19
CA LEU A 39 -6.39 -3.37 0.81
C LEU A 39 -6.51 -2.85 2.25
N ALA A 40 -7.37 -1.86 2.50
CA ALA A 40 -7.62 -1.30 3.82
C ALA A 40 -8.17 -2.34 4.82
N LYS A 41 -9.00 -3.27 4.34
CA LYS A 41 -9.53 -4.39 5.15
C LYS A 41 -8.44 -5.35 5.65
N LEU A 42 -7.28 -5.40 5.02
CA LEU A 42 -6.16 -6.25 5.46
C LEU A 42 -5.48 -5.71 6.73
N GLN A 43 -5.72 -4.44 7.10
CA GLN A 43 -5.19 -3.81 8.31
C GLN A 43 -3.68 -4.04 8.52
N LEU A 44 -2.92 -3.93 7.43
CA LEU A 44 -1.47 -4.15 7.45
C LEU A 44 -0.77 -3.10 8.33
N ALA A 45 0.21 -3.55 9.11
CA ALA A 45 1.00 -2.65 9.96
C ALA A 45 1.78 -1.64 9.10
N ASN A 46 1.89 -0.40 9.57
CA ASN A 46 2.65 0.66 8.91
C ASN A 46 2.17 1.00 7.48
N VAL A 47 0.94 0.64 7.11
CA VAL A 47 0.34 0.96 5.81
C VAL A 47 -0.82 1.95 6.01
N SER A 48 -0.79 3.05 5.27
CA SER A 48 -1.94 3.95 5.11
C SER A 48 -2.50 3.84 3.70
N CYS A 49 -3.82 3.73 3.57
CA CYS A 49 -4.50 3.57 2.29
C CYS A 49 -5.13 4.89 1.83
N HIS A 50 -4.87 5.29 0.58
CA HIS A 50 -5.33 6.57 0.02
C HIS A 50 -5.99 6.33 -1.34
N LYS A 51 -7.21 6.85 -1.49
CA LYS A 51 -7.88 6.85 -2.79
C LYS A 51 -7.23 7.91 -3.69
N VAL A 52 -6.61 7.49 -4.79
CA VAL A 52 -5.93 8.37 -5.75
C VAL A 52 -6.25 7.92 -7.16
N ASP A 53 -6.54 8.87 -8.03
CA ASP A 53 -6.59 8.71 -9.48
C ASP A 53 -5.43 9.51 -10.11
N LEU A 54 -4.80 8.97 -11.16
CA LEU A 54 -3.62 9.54 -11.82
C LEU A 54 -3.90 10.06 -13.24
N ASN A 55 -5.15 9.92 -13.70
CA ASN A 55 -5.62 10.46 -14.98
C ASN A 55 -5.96 11.95 -14.87
#